data_AF-A0A948E666-F1
#
_entry.id   AF-A0A948E666-F1
#
_cell.length_a   1.000
_cell.length_b   1.000
_cell.length_c   1.000
_cell.angle_alpha   90.00
_cell.angle_beta   90.00
_cell.angle_gamma   90.00
#
_symmetry.space_group_name_H-M   'P 1'
#
loop_
_entity.id
_entity.type
_entity.pdbx_description
1 polymer ?
#
loop_
_entity_poly.entity_id
_entity_poly.type
_entity_poly.pdbx_seq_one_letter_code
_entity_poly.pdbx_strand_id
1 'polypeptide(L)' 'AVLEGCDTFITGEMSGPAQYTCTEEGINYFALGHESSERFGVEALGEYLHEHHGFDTRLFLYSYEA' A
#
# COMPACT_ATOMS: atom_id res chain seq x y z
N ALA A 1 4.22 3.68 -13.84
CA ALA A 1 4.99 4.81 -13.30
C ALA A 1 5.87 5.41 -14.38
N VAL A 2 6.99 4.78 -14.77
CA VAL A 2 7.90 5.29 -15.83
C VAL A 2 7.19 5.50 -17.17
N LEU A 3 6.58 4.46 -17.74
CA LEU A 3 5.87 4.56 -19.03
C LEU A 3 4.68 5.52 -19.00
N GLU A 4 4.11 5.72 -17.82
CA GLU A 4 2.97 6.62 -17.58
C GLU A 4 3.42 8.05 -17.23
N GLY A 5 4.73 8.33 -17.21
CA GLY A 5 5.29 9.64 -16.89
C GLY A 5 5.06 10.12 -15.45
N CYS A 6 4.92 9.20 -14.49
CA CYS A 6 4.76 9.56 -13.08
C CYS A 6 6.10 9.97 -12.45
N ASP A 7 6.07 10.95 -11.54
CA ASP A 7 7.27 11.39 -10.80
C ASP A 7 7.68 10.45 -9.65
N THR A 8 6.78 9.55 -9.25
CA THR A 8 6.93 8.73 -8.04
C THR A 8 6.26 7.37 -8.20
N PHE A 9 6.93 6.33 -7.70
CA PHE A 9 6.40 4.99 -7.53
C PHE A 9 6.39 4.62 -6.03
N ILE A 10 5.20 4.32 -5.50
CA ILE A 10 4.98 3.90 -4.12
C ILE A 10 4.50 2.44 -4.13
N THR A 11 5.10 1.61 -3.30
CA THR A 11 4.79 0.18 -3.18
C THR A 11 4.85 -0.28 -1.72
N GLY A 12 4.30 -1.45 -1.44
CA GLY A 12 4.40 -2.09 -0.13
C GLY A 12 5.77 -2.72 0.11
N GLU A 13 6.32 -3.44 -0.87
CA GLU A 13 7.60 -4.14 -0.70
C GLU A 13 8.69 -3.57 -1.59
N MET A 14 9.90 -3.54 -1.02
CA MET A 14 11.09 -3.45 -1.82
C MET A 14 11.28 -4.78 -2.55
N SER A 15 11.09 -4.78 -3.87
CA SER A 15 11.18 -5.99 -4.68
C SER A 15 11.97 -5.78 -5.97
N GLY A 16 12.78 -6.79 -6.29
CA GLY A 16 13.41 -6.96 -7.60
C GLY A 16 14.16 -5.72 -8.13
N PRO A 17 14.21 -5.54 -9.46
CA PRO A 17 14.93 -4.45 -10.09
C PRO A 17 14.19 -3.10 -10.02
N ALA A 18 13.00 -3.03 -9.41
CA ALA A 18 12.11 -1.87 -9.49
C ALA A 18 12.76 -0.60 -8.90
N GLN A 19 13.48 -0.72 -7.79
CA GLN A 19 14.22 0.40 -7.20
C GLN A 19 15.29 0.94 -8.16
N TYR A 20 16.06 0.05 -8.79
CA TYR A 20 17.09 0.44 -9.75
C TYR A 20 16.47 1.07 -10.99
N THR A 21 15.40 0.49 -11.53
CA THR A 21 14.65 1.07 -12.66
C THR A 21 14.15 2.47 -12.32
N CYS A 22 13.57 2.68 -11.13
CA CYS A 22 13.12 4.00 -10.71
C CYS A 22 14.28 5.00 -10.60
N THR A 23 15.42 4.56 -10.07
CA THR A 23 16.63 5.38 -9.93
C THR A 23 17.21 5.79 -11.30
N GLU A 24 17.31 4.83 -12.23
CA GLU A 24 17.84 5.05 -13.59
C GLU A 24 16.92 5.98 -14.40
N GLU A 25 15.61 5.84 -14.24
CA GLU A 25 14.59 6.65 -14.91
C GLU A 25 14.31 7.98 -14.19
N GLY A 26 15.01 8.25 -13.08
CA GLY A 26 14.91 9.51 -12.34
C GLY A 26 13.59 9.75 -11.60
N ILE A 27 12.85 8.68 -11.26
CA ILE A 27 11.58 8.77 -10.51
C ILE A 27 11.77 8.37 -9.04
N ASN A 28 11.03 9.01 -8.14
CA ASN A 28 11.12 8.71 -6.71
C ASN A 28 10.57 7.31 -6.40
N TYR A 29 11.22 6.58 -5.49
CA TYR A 29 10.82 5.23 -5.09
C TYR A 29 10.56 5.17 -3.58
N PHE A 30 9.37 4.67 -3.19
CA PHE A 30 9.02 4.45 -1.78
C PHE A 30 8.48 3.03 -1.56
N ALA A 31 9.08 2.30 -0.62
CA ALA A 31 8.56 1.03 -0.11
C ALA A 31 8.08 1.24 1.33
N LEU A 32 6.78 1.10 1.57
CA LEU A 32 6.12 1.49 2.83
C LEU A 32 5.77 0.30 3.75
N GLY A 33 6.19 -0.92 3.38
CA GLY A 33 5.84 -2.17 4.05
C GLY A 33 4.54 -2.77 3.51
N HIS A 34 4.58 -4.02 3.02
CA HIS A 34 3.43 -4.74 2.44
C HIS A 34 2.21 -4.65 3.35
N GLU A 35 2.38 -5.18 4.55
CA GLU A 35 1.34 -5.26 5.56
C GLU A 35 0.86 -3.90 6.03
N SER A 36 1.72 -2.87 6.01
CA SER A 36 1.31 -1.53 6.43
C SER A 36 0.48 -0.85 5.35
N SER A 37 0.89 -0.99 4.08
CA SER A 37 0.21 -0.37 2.94
C SER A 37 -1.12 -1.01 2.56
N GLU A 38 -1.35 -2.28 2.93
CA GLU A 38 -2.56 -3.03 2.55
C GLU A 38 -3.72 -2.92 3.55
N ARG A 39 -3.48 -2.39 4.76
CA ARG A 39 -4.52 -2.27 5.80
C ARG A 39 -5.64 -1.29 5.44
N PHE A 40 -5.30 -0.21 4.74
CA PHE A 40 -6.25 0.86 4.45
C PHE A 40 -7.47 0.39 3.65
N GLY A 41 -7.31 -0.62 2.78
CA GLY A 41 -8.42 -1.15 1.99
C GLY A 41 -9.46 -1.88 2.83
N VAL A 42 -9.02 -2.73 3.76
CA VAL A 42 -9.93 -3.48 4.63
C VAL A 42 -10.55 -2.59 5.71
N GLU A 43 -9.84 -1.56 6.16
CA GLU A 43 -10.38 -0.50 7.03
C GLU A 43 -11.55 0.22 6.33
N ALA A 44 -11.32 0.74 5.13
CA ALA A 44 -12.35 1.42 4.35
C ALA A 44 -13.55 0.51 4.01
N LEU A 45 -13.32 -0.78 3.77
CA LEU A 45 -14.40 -1.74 3.59
C LEU A 45 -15.25 -1.90 4.86
N GLY A 46 -14.61 -1.94 6.03
CA GLY A 46 -15.31 -2.01 7.31
C GLY A 46 -16.22 -0.81 7.55
N GLU A 47 -15.73 0.39 7.25
CA GLU A 47 -16.49 1.65 7.29
C GLU A 47 -17.66 1.61 6.29
N TYR A 48 -17.40 1.22 5.04
CA TYR A 48 -18.43 1.10 4.01
C TYR A 48 -19.58 0.17 4.43
N LEU A 49 -19.25 -1.00 5.00
CA LEU A 49 -20.24 -1.99 5.47
C LEU A 49 -21.07 -1.45 6.64
N HIS A 50 -20.47 -0.65 7.52
CA HIS A 50 -21.19 0.01 8.60
C HIS A 50 -22.17 1.04 8.05
N GLU A 51 -21.69 1.96 7.21
CA GLU A 51 -22.47 3.09 6.69
C GLU A 51 -23.63 2.67 5.77
N HIS A 52 -23.41 1.66 4.92
CA HIS A 52 -24.36 1.32 3.84
C HIS A 52 -25.21 0.09 4.16
N HIS A 53 -24.77 -0.74 5.10
CA HIS A 53 -25.40 -2.03 5.38
C HIS A 53 -25.67 -2.26 6.88
N GLY A 54 -25.23 -1.36 7.76
CA GLY A 54 -25.48 -1.43 9.19
C GLY A 54 -24.73 -2.57 9.89
N PHE A 55 -23.64 -3.07 9.30
CA PHE A 55 -22.82 -4.10 9.92
C PHE A 55 -21.79 -3.49 10.88
N ASP A 56 -21.68 -4.06 12.08
CA ASP A 56 -20.54 -3.78 12.95
C ASP A 56 -19.32 -4.56 12.48
N THR A 57 -18.20 -3.87 12.31
CA THR A 57 -16.94 -4.46 11.84
C THR A 57 -15.83 -4.19 12.85
N ARG A 58 -14.87 -5.11 12.93
CA ARG A 58 -13.69 -4.97 13.80
C ARG A 58 -12.47 -5.49 13.06
N LEU A 59 -11.47 -4.62 12.93
CA LEU A 59 -10.18 -5.00 12.37
C LEU A 59 -9.30 -5.62 13.46
N PHE A 60 -8.64 -6.72 13.11
CA PHE A 60 -7.63 -7.37 13.93
C PHE A 60 -6.28 -7.22 13.25
N LEU A 61 -5.39 -6.44 13.84
CA LEU A 61 -4.03 -6.29 13.38
C LEU A 61 -3.13 -7.25 14.16
N TYR A 62 -2.38 -8.07 13.44
CA TYR A 62 -1.27 -8.82 13.98
C TYR A 62 0.02 -8.11 13.56
N SER A 63 0.86 -7.77 14.53
CA SER A 63 2.23 -7.37 14.27
C SER A 63 3.14 -8.51 14.74
N TYR A 64 4.00 -9.00 13.86
CA TYR A 64 5.19 -9.73 14.31
C TYR A 64 6.13 -8.70 14.96
N GLU A 65 6.40 -8.85 16.26
CA GLU A 65 7.59 -8.21 16.84
C GLU A 65 8.81 -8.90 16.23
N ALA A 66 9.70 -8.11 15.64
CA ALA A 66 11.00 -8.56 15.15
C ALA A 66 12.04 -8.50 16.29
#